data_AF-A0A3D5YHF4-F1
#
_entry.id   AF-A0A3D5YHF4-F1
#
_cell.length_a   1.000
_cell.length_b   1.000
_cell.length_c   1.000
_cell.angle_alpha   90.00
_cell.angle_beta   90.00
_cell.angle_gamma   90.00
#
_symmetry.space_group_name_H-M   'P 1'
#
loop_
_entity.id
_entity.type
_entity.pdbx_description
1 polymer ?
#
loop_
_entity_poly.entity_id
_entity_poly.type
_entity_poly.pdbx_seq_one_letter_code
_entity_poly.pdbx_strand_id
1 'polypeptide(L)' 'MYELSNKEHNFPSTLLTKARENLHSMIEEVILGQMIDVDMMAQESAPYELIEKKNYYKTASYTFIRPMLT' A
#
# COMPACT_ATOMS: atom_id res chain seq x y z
N MET A 1 -2.89 -9.89 -18.01
CA MET A 1 -2.83 -8.53 -17.45
C MET A 1 -4.28 -8.06 -17.28
N TYR A 2 -4.90 -8.34 -16.13
CA TYR A 2 -6.37 -8.34 -15.99
C TYR A 2 -6.97 -6.97 -15.64
N GLU A 3 -6.17 -6.01 -15.16
CA GLU A 3 -6.69 -4.76 -14.55
C GLU A 3 -6.73 -3.56 -15.52
N LEU A 4 -6.35 -3.77 -16.78
CA LEU A 4 -6.16 -2.70 -17.77
C LEU A 4 -6.95 -2.94 -19.06
N SER A 5 -7.86 -3.92 -19.09
CA SER A 5 -8.65 -4.27 -20.28
C SER A 5 -9.85 -3.35 -20.52
N ASN A 6 -10.27 -2.57 -19.51
CA ASN A 6 -11.47 -1.72 -19.55
C ASN A 6 -11.12 -0.22 -19.53
N LYS A 7 -10.04 0.22 -20.20
CA LYS A 7 -9.73 1.65 -20.26
C LYS A 7 -10.49 2.29 -21.40
N GLU A 8 -11.28 3.32 -21.09
CA GLU A 8 -11.81 4.26 -22.08
C GLU A 8 -10.74 5.28 -22.54
N HIS A 9 -9.58 5.30 -21.87
CA HIS A 9 -8.49 6.25 -22.13
C HIS A 9 -7.13 5.55 -22.34
N ASN A 10 -6.41 6.00 -23.38
CA ASN A 10 -5.08 5.52 -23.73
C ASN A 10 -4.00 6.34 -22.99
N PHE A 11 -3.59 5.85 -21.83
CA PHE A 11 -2.48 6.43 -21.08
C PHE A 11 -1.11 6.07 -21.72
N PRO A 12 -0.11 6.98 -21.64
CA PRO A 12 1.25 6.67 -22.05
C PRO A 12 1.80 5.43 -21.33
N SER A 13 2.58 4.60 -22.05
CA SER A 13 3.17 3.37 -21.50
C SER A 13 4.02 3.63 -20.25
N THR A 14 4.73 4.76 -20.22
CA THR A 14 5.55 5.19 -19.07
C THR A 14 4.72 5.47 -17.83
N LEU A 15 3.54 6.08 -17.98
CA LEU A 15 2.61 6.33 -16.88
C LEU A 15 2.01 5.02 -16.36
N LEU A 16 1.67 4.09 -17.27
CA LEU A 16 1.19 2.76 -16.89
C LEU A 16 2.25 1.95 -16.12
N THR A 17 3.52 2.06 -16.49
CA THR A 17 4.62 1.42 -15.75
C THR A 17 4.73 2.01 -14.35
N LYS A 18 4.75 3.35 -14.21
CA LYS A 18 4.81 4.01 -12.89
C LYS A 18 3.63 3.67 -11.99
N ALA A 19 2.42 3.65 -12.55
CA ALA A 19 1.21 3.28 -11.81
C ALA A 19 1.29 1.83 -11.31
N ARG A 20 1.83 0.91 -12.12
CA ARG A 20 2.06 -0.48 -11.72
C ARG A 20 3.11 -0.59 -10.61
N GLU A 21 4.22 0.11 -10.72
CA GLU A 21 5.26 0.15 -9.68
C GLU A 21 4.68 0.68 -8.37
N ASN A 22 3.92 1.77 -8.42
CA ASN A 22 3.25 2.34 -7.25
C ASN A 22 2.23 1.39 -6.64
N LEU A 23 1.45 0.68 -7.46
CA LEU A 23 0.50 -0.35 -7.01
C LEU A 23 1.23 -1.51 -6.30
N HIS A 24 2.33 -2.01 -6.86
CA HIS A 24 3.09 -3.09 -6.23
C HIS A 24 3.65 -2.65 -4.88
N SER A 25 4.28 -1.48 -4.80
CA SER A 25 4.78 -0.96 -3.53
C SER A 25 3.65 -0.71 -2.52
N MET A 26 2.49 -0.23 -2.95
CA MET A 26 1.32 -0.08 -2.09
C MET A 26 0.86 -1.41 -1.49
N ILE A 27 0.80 -2.46 -2.31
CA ILE A 27 0.42 -3.80 -1.88
C ILE A 27 1.44 -4.36 -0.88
N GLU A 28 2.74 -4.21 -1.17
CA GLU A 28 3.80 -4.66 -0.27
C GLU A 28 3.73 -3.96 1.09
N GLU A 29 3.54 -2.63 1.09
CA GLU A 29 3.39 -1.84 2.30
C GLU A 29 2.17 -2.26 3.12
N VAL A 30 0.99 -2.40 2.51
CA VAL A 30 -0.21 -2.78 3.27
C VAL A 30 -0.07 -4.19 3.84
N ILE A 31 0.55 -5.13 3.11
CA ILE A 31 0.83 -6.48 3.63
C ILE A 31 1.73 -6.40 4.87
N LEU A 32 2.82 -5.63 4.81
CA LEU A 32 3.69 -5.42 5.97
C LEU A 32 2.95 -4.80 7.16
N GLY A 33 2.12 -3.79 6.92
CA GLY A 33 1.30 -3.18 7.96
C GLY A 33 0.30 -4.16 8.60
N GLN A 34 -0.27 -5.07 7.81
CA GLN A 34 -1.16 -6.12 8.30
C GLN A 34 -0.39 -7.19 9.11
N MET A 35 0.82 -7.57 8.68
CA MET A 35 1.67 -8.49 9.44
C MET A 35 2.04 -7.92 10.81
N ILE A 36 2.39 -6.63 10.88
CA ILE A 36 2.66 -5.94 12.15
C ILE A 36 1.42 -5.94 13.04
N ASP A 37 0.23 -5.68 12.48
CA ASP A 37 -1.02 -5.69 13.26
C ASP A 37 -1.32 -7.08 13.85
N VAL A 38 -1.11 -8.16 13.08
CA VAL A 38 -1.26 -9.54 13.58
C VAL A 38 -0.24 -9.87 14.66
N ASP A 39 1.02 -9.48 14.48
CA ASP A 39 2.08 -9.66 15.49
C ASP A 39 1.73 -8.93 16.80
N MET A 40 1.22 -7.69 16.71
CA MET A 40 0.78 -6.92 17.87
C MET A 40 -0.38 -7.57 18.62
N MET A 41 -1.30 -8.25 17.93
CA MET A 41 -2.43 -8.94 18.58
C MET A 41 -1.99 -10.06 19.52
N ALA A 42 -0.79 -10.62 19.31
CA ALA A 42 -0.23 -11.67 20.14
C ALA A 42 0.57 -11.14 21.35
N GLN A 43 0.83 -9.84 21.42
CA GLN A 43 1.64 -9.21 22.46
C GLN A 43 0.76 -8.60 23.57
N GLU A 44 1.24 -8.65 24.82
CA GLU A 44 0.54 -7.99 25.95
C GLU A 44 0.58 -6.46 25.85
N SER A 45 1.60 -5.90 25.19
CA SER A 45 1.72 -4.48 24.91
C SER A 45 2.54 -4.27 23.65
N ALA A 46 2.21 -3.22 22.88
CA ALA A 46 2.93 -2.88 21.65
C ALA A 46 3.73 -1.58 21.83
N PRO A 47 5.01 -1.55 21.45
CA PRO A 47 5.80 -0.32 21.44
C PRO A 47 5.15 0.75 20.56
N TYR A 48 5.21 2.01 20.99
CA TYR A 48 4.64 3.13 20.24
C TYR A 48 5.17 3.22 18.80
N GLU A 49 6.46 2.98 18.59
CA GLU A 49 7.07 2.94 17.25
C GLU A 49 6.40 1.90 16.33
N LEU A 50 6.01 0.75 16.89
CA LEU A 50 5.36 -0.33 16.15
C LEU A 50 3.92 0.05 15.78
N ILE A 51 3.22 0.78 16.68
CA ILE A 51 1.90 1.38 16.40
C ILE A 51 2.00 2.40 15.27
N GLU A 52 3.01 3.27 15.28
CA GLU A 52 3.23 4.25 14.22
C GLU A 52 3.54 3.59 12.87
N LYS A 53 4.44 2.61 12.84
CA LYS A 53 4.74 1.83 11.62
C LYS A 53 3.50 1.12 11.08
N LYS A 54 2.73 0.50 11.96
CA LYS A 54 1.44 -0.10 11.58
C LYS A 54 0.54 0.94 10.94
N ASN A 55 0.28 2.06 11.62
CA ASN A 55 -0.65 3.09 11.12
C ASN A 55 -0.17 3.70 9.80
N TYR A 56 1.13 3.90 9.64
CA TYR A 56 1.71 4.38 8.39
C TYR A 56 1.46 3.41 7.25
N TYR A 57 1.87 2.15 7.38
CA TYR A 57 1.76 1.17 6.30
C TYR A 57 0.34 0.67 6.07
N LYS A 58 -0.35 0.27 7.14
CA LYS A 58 -1.69 -0.32 7.09
C LYS A 58 -2.78 0.69 6.79
N THR A 59 -2.58 1.99 7.03
CA THR A 59 -3.63 3.01 6.87
C THR A 59 -3.20 4.18 6.01
N ALA A 60 -2.23 4.97 6.46
CA ALA A 60 -1.87 6.23 5.79
C ALA A 60 -1.38 5.99 4.35
N SER A 61 -0.50 4.99 4.16
CA SER A 61 0.16 4.76 2.88
C SER A 61 -0.82 4.29 1.82
N TYR A 62 -1.51 3.17 2.06
CA TYR A 62 -2.39 2.59 1.05
C TYR A 62 -3.69 3.38 0.84
N THR A 63 -4.17 4.13 1.86
CA THR A 63 -5.42 4.90 1.74
C THR A 63 -5.21 6.26 1.08
N PHE A 64 -4.09 6.93 1.37
CA PHE A 64 -3.88 8.32 0.96
C PHE A 64 -2.61 8.52 0.15
N ILE A 65 -1.45 8.14 0.68
CA ILE A 65 -0.16 8.50 0.07
C ILE A 65 -0.03 7.86 -1.31
N ARG A 66 -0.20 6.54 -1.40
CA ARG A 66 -0.07 5.78 -2.65
C ARG A 66 -1.11 6.19 -3.70
N PRO A 67 -2.41 6.36 -3.36
CA PRO A 67 -3.39 6.89 -4.31
C PRO A 67 -3.10 8.31 -4.82
N MET A 68 -2.43 9.16 -4.02
CA MET A 68 -2.10 10.54 -4.42
C MET A 68 -0.74 10.67 -5.15
N LEU A 69 0.05 9.60 -5.24
CA LEU A 69 1.38 9.60 -5.87
C LEU A 69 1.36 9.30 -7.38
N THR A 70 0.19 9.31 -8.00
CA THR A 70 -0.02 9.09 -9.45
C THR A 70 -0.72 10.27 -10.09
#